data_AF-A0AAV2IJS4-F1
#
_entry.id   AF-A0AAV2IJS4-F1
#
_cell.length_a   1.000
_cell.length_b   1.000
_cell.length_c   1.000
_cell.angle_alpha   90.00
_cell.angle_beta   90.00
_cell.angle_gamma   90.00
#
_symmetry.space_group_name_H-M   'P 1'
#
loop_
_entity.id
_entity.type
_entity.pdbx_description
1 polymer ?
#
loop_
_entity_poly.entity_id
_entity_poly.type
_entity_poly.pdbx_seq_one_letter_code
_entity_poly.pdbx_strand_id
1 'polypeptide(L)'
;SCRSTCSKNCLETNKCNTENGHCIGGCQDGYMQPLCTECESGRWGPDCKSNCSQNCLLPLTCAVENGTCIGGCSPGFVYPLCTQVISQTSNRLNPVNWYSDSIKTKEILYLTFYSITHFNWRKKDDGVSQSNHLGQAYNKPHTVTLISRNEGVHKFSGFKTVGQTQNAEVHFGAYLNVSSADISKINTFIRIMDLNTFLKTHNKQFFVKQFESVPVPQNVTTEVGLNNLNRNKNRYKDIVPYDHSRVHLEINTDDNEGDYINASYVEGYTKAEKFIASQGPNIAMVNDFIRMLWEQQVDKVVMLTNLIEHAKAKCERYWPDEGEKEFGGIRVKLSTTQVCAEYTIRRLELRKSNEQVQHATQFHFTSWPDTGVPKTPWSLVDFEQRVAAEPTEKPIVVHCSAGVGRTGTFIALCNVMSQAKDTGGMDFFQTLVKLRNDRMLMIQTEEQYEFLHRAAQVALLCLGTTVTA
;
A
#
# COMPACT_ATOMS: atom_id res chain seq x y z
N SER A 1 -42.89 -21.43 -16.30
CA SER A 1 -41.67 -20.61 -16.44
C SER A 1 -41.03 -20.45 -15.08
N CYS A 2 -39.75 -20.83 -14.93
CA CYS A 2 -39.02 -20.59 -13.69
C CYS A 2 -38.85 -19.07 -13.48
N ARG A 3 -39.07 -18.58 -12.25
CA ARG A 3 -39.05 -17.15 -11.93
C ARG A 3 -37.72 -16.67 -11.32
N SER A 4 -36.92 -17.60 -10.80
CA SER A 4 -35.68 -17.31 -10.07
C SER A 4 -34.66 -18.42 -10.28
N THR A 5 -33.38 -18.10 -10.08
CA THR A 5 -32.29 -19.08 -10.00
C THR A 5 -32.08 -19.54 -8.56
N CYS A 6 -31.51 -20.74 -8.37
CA CYS A 6 -31.05 -21.19 -7.06
C CYS A 6 -30.05 -20.20 -6.45
N SER A 7 -30.01 -20.12 -5.11
CA SER A 7 -29.03 -19.30 -4.42
C SER A 7 -27.62 -19.78 -4.74
N LYS A 8 -26.73 -18.84 -5.05
CA LYS A 8 -25.29 -19.13 -5.21
C LYS A 8 -24.63 -19.59 -3.90
N ASN A 9 -25.30 -19.36 -2.76
CA ASN A 9 -24.81 -19.66 -1.41
C ASN A 9 -25.37 -21.00 -0.87
N CYS A 10 -26.01 -21.81 -1.72
CA CYS A 10 -26.29 -23.20 -1.39
C CYS A 10 -24.97 -23.95 -1.08
N LEU A 11 -24.98 -24.85 -0.10
CA LEU A 11 -23.81 -25.65 0.25
C LEU A 11 -23.31 -26.46 -0.97
N GLU A 12 -24.25 -27.06 -1.71
CA GLU A 12 -24.01 -27.55 -3.06
C GLU A 12 -24.34 -26.44 -4.06
N THR A 13 -23.30 -25.86 -4.67
CA THR A 13 -23.42 -24.66 -5.51
C THR A 13 -24.50 -24.80 -6.58
N ASN A 14 -25.46 -23.87 -6.58
CA ASN A 14 -26.60 -23.79 -7.51
C ASN A 14 -27.53 -25.02 -7.52
N LYS A 15 -27.51 -25.86 -6.48
CA LYS A 15 -28.46 -26.96 -6.34
C LYS A 15 -29.53 -26.63 -5.32
N CYS A 16 -30.74 -26.43 -5.81
CA CYS A 16 -31.92 -26.21 -4.99
C CYS A 16 -33.12 -27.00 -5.54
N ASN A 17 -34.10 -27.26 -4.69
CA ASN A 17 -35.35 -27.89 -5.11
C ASN A 17 -36.07 -27.00 -6.14
N THR A 18 -36.52 -27.61 -7.22
CA THR A 18 -37.06 -26.92 -8.40
C THR A 18 -38.44 -26.28 -8.17
N GLU A 19 -39.16 -26.66 -7.12
CA GLU A 19 -40.49 -26.16 -6.80
C GLU A 19 -40.46 -25.00 -5.80
N ASN A 20 -39.63 -25.09 -4.75
CA ASN A 20 -39.60 -24.12 -3.65
C ASN A 20 -38.28 -23.33 -3.53
N GLY A 21 -37.25 -23.67 -4.31
CA GLY A 21 -35.97 -22.97 -4.29
C GLY A 21 -35.08 -23.29 -3.08
N HIS A 22 -35.45 -24.26 -2.24
CA HIS A 22 -34.69 -24.62 -1.04
C HIS A 22 -33.37 -25.30 -1.40
N CYS A 23 -32.26 -24.83 -0.84
CA CYS A 23 -30.95 -25.40 -1.14
C CYS A 23 -30.82 -26.85 -0.67
N ILE A 24 -30.36 -27.71 -1.57
CA ILE A 24 -30.15 -29.13 -1.27
C ILE A 24 -28.84 -29.24 -0.48
N GLY A 25 -28.87 -29.91 0.68
CA GLY A 25 -27.73 -30.00 1.58
C GLY A 25 -27.54 -28.80 2.51
N GLY A 26 -28.45 -27.81 2.48
CA GLY A 26 -28.41 -26.64 3.35
C GLY A 26 -27.63 -25.46 2.77
N CYS A 27 -27.25 -24.52 3.64
CA CYS A 27 -26.59 -23.27 3.29
C CYS A 27 -25.13 -23.24 3.71
N GLN A 28 -24.32 -22.44 3.03
CA GLN A 28 -23.00 -22.06 3.53
C GLN A 28 -23.13 -21.28 4.85
N ASP A 29 -22.10 -21.34 5.71
CA ASP A 29 -22.06 -20.56 6.95
C ASP A 29 -22.24 -19.06 6.66
N GLY A 30 -22.99 -18.37 7.52
CA GLY A 30 -23.37 -16.97 7.29
C GLY A 30 -24.64 -16.78 6.46
N TYR A 31 -25.33 -17.87 6.11
CA TYR A 31 -26.61 -17.84 5.40
C TYR A 31 -27.68 -18.70 6.09
N MET A 32 -28.90 -18.18 6.11
CA MET A 32 -30.04 -18.79 6.78
C MET A 32 -30.84 -19.69 5.82
N GLN A 33 -31.13 -20.90 6.28
CA GLN A 33 -32.04 -21.81 5.58
C GLN A 33 -33.48 -21.26 5.52
N PRO A 34 -34.28 -21.67 4.50
CA PRO A 34 -33.93 -22.64 3.45
C PRO A 34 -33.43 -22.01 2.13
N LEU A 35 -33.48 -20.68 2.00
CA LEU A 35 -33.13 -19.96 0.76
C LEU A 35 -31.71 -19.37 0.75
N CYS A 36 -30.94 -19.57 1.82
CA CYS A 36 -29.60 -19.05 2.01
C CYS A 36 -29.52 -17.54 1.82
N THR A 37 -30.41 -16.83 2.53
CA THR A 37 -30.34 -15.38 2.72
C THR A 37 -29.24 -15.05 3.73
N GLU A 38 -28.49 -13.99 3.51
CA GLU A 38 -27.40 -13.59 4.42
C GLU A 38 -27.92 -13.37 5.84
N CYS A 39 -27.12 -13.68 6.85
CA CYS A 39 -27.48 -13.44 8.25
C CYS A 39 -27.82 -11.97 8.50
N GLU A 40 -28.80 -11.74 9.36
CA GLU A 40 -29.06 -10.42 9.92
C GLU A 40 -27.83 -9.93 10.70
N SER A 41 -27.59 -8.61 10.68
CA SER A 41 -26.54 -7.96 11.46
C SER A 41 -26.58 -8.42 12.92
N GLY A 42 -25.46 -8.90 13.44
CA GLY A 42 -25.37 -9.43 14.80
C GLY A 42 -25.43 -10.94 14.92
N ARG A 43 -25.62 -11.67 13.82
CA ARG A 43 -25.64 -13.14 13.81
C ARG A 43 -24.59 -13.72 12.86
N TRP A 44 -24.12 -14.93 13.17
CA TRP A 44 -23.11 -15.62 12.37
C TRP A 44 -23.20 -17.15 12.52
N GLY A 45 -22.42 -17.84 11.69
CA GLY A 45 -22.26 -19.29 11.68
C GLY A 45 -23.41 -20.02 10.98
N PRO A 46 -23.54 -21.34 11.20
CA PRO A 46 -24.55 -22.16 10.54
C PRO A 46 -25.96 -21.75 10.98
N ASP A 47 -26.84 -21.50 10.01
CA ASP A 47 -28.20 -20.99 10.19
C ASP A 47 -28.30 -19.71 11.05
N CYS A 48 -27.23 -18.91 11.15
CA CYS A 48 -27.21 -17.66 11.93
C CYS A 48 -27.57 -17.87 13.42
N LYS A 49 -27.23 -19.04 13.98
CA LYS A 49 -27.57 -19.42 15.36
C LYS A 49 -26.70 -18.74 16.41
N SER A 50 -25.50 -18.31 16.04
CA SER A 50 -24.57 -17.66 16.96
C SER A 50 -24.75 -16.15 16.90
N ASN A 51 -24.66 -15.49 18.06
CA ASN A 51 -24.63 -14.03 18.13
C ASN A 51 -23.19 -13.54 18.04
N CYS A 52 -22.98 -12.39 17.40
CA CYS A 52 -21.74 -11.64 17.50
C CYS A 52 -21.47 -11.32 18.98
N SER A 53 -20.19 -11.30 19.37
CA SER A 53 -19.82 -10.90 20.72
C SER A 53 -20.30 -9.47 20.99
N GLN A 54 -20.84 -9.24 22.18
CA GLN A 54 -21.17 -7.88 22.64
C GLN A 54 -19.91 -7.02 22.84
N ASN A 55 -18.74 -7.66 22.90
CA ASN A 55 -17.45 -6.99 23.02
C ASN A 55 -16.76 -6.81 21.66
N CYS A 56 -17.48 -6.98 20.55
CA CYS A 56 -17.04 -6.43 19.27
C CYS A 56 -16.98 -4.91 19.38
N LEU A 57 -15.96 -4.29 18.79
CA LEU A 57 -15.83 -2.84 18.79
C LEU A 57 -17.07 -2.16 18.20
N LEU A 58 -17.48 -2.61 17.02
CA LEU A 58 -18.72 -2.21 16.39
C LEU A 58 -19.82 -3.13 16.97
N PRO A 59 -20.79 -2.57 17.73
CA PRO A 59 -21.78 -3.38 18.41
C PRO A 59 -22.49 -4.31 17.43
N LEU A 60 -22.53 -5.60 17.77
CA LEU A 60 -23.18 -6.64 16.97
C LEU A 60 -22.67 -6.70 15.51
N THR A 61 -21.43 -6.28 15.25
CA THR A 61 -20.86 -6.33 13.90
C THR A 61 -19.71 -7.33 13.87
N CYS A 62 -19.99 -8.52 13.33
CA CYS A 62 -19.01 -9.56 13.12
C CYS A 62 -19.17 -10.22 11.74
N ALA A 63 -18.13 -10.90 11.27
CA ALA A 63 -18.17 -11.69 10.04
C ALA A 63 -19.24 -12.78 10.16
N VAL A 64 -20.16 -12.84 9.20
CA VAL A 64 -21.32 -13.75 9.24
C VAL A 64 -20.89 -15.21 9.16
N GLU A 65 -19.73 -15.50 8.59
CA GLU A 65 -19.23 -16.86 8.41
C GLU A 65 -18.65 -17.43 9.71
N ASN A 66 -17.87 -16.65 10.45
CA ASN A 66 -17.05 -17.17 11.55
C ASN A 66 -17.11 -16.38 12.86
N GLY A 67 -17.91 -15.31 12.93
CA GLY A 67 -18.13 -14.56 14.15
C GLY A 67 -17.04 -13.57 14.53
N THR A 68 -16.03 -13.39 13.68
CA THR A 68 -14.92 -12.49 13.96
C THR A 68 -15.40 -11.04 13.99
N CYS A 69 -15.13 -10.33 15.09
CA CYS A 69 -15.55 -8.95 15.25
C CYS A 69 -14.89 -8.04 14.22
N ILE A 70 -15.73 -7.37 13.43
CA ILE A 70 -15.29 -6.43 12.40
C ILE A 70 -14.85 -5.15 13.11
N GLY A 71 -13.61 -4.72 12.86
CA GLY A 71 -13.00 -3.60 13.57
C GLY A 71 -12.33 -3.98 14.89
N GLY A 72 -12.29 -5.26 15.27
CA GLY A 72 -11.57 -5.73 16.46
C GLY A 72 -12.41 -5.77 17.74
N CYS A 73 -11.73 -5.94 18.88
CA CYS A 73 -12.37 -6.09 20.18
C CYS A 73 -12.39 -4.80 21.00
N SER A 74 -13.42 -4.66 21.85
CA SER A 74 -13.40 -3.71 22.96
C SER A 74 -12.18 -3.94 23.88
N PRO A 75 -11.73 -2.92 24.63
CA PRO A 75 -10.60 -3.04 25.55
C PRO A 75 -10.68 -4.25 26.46
N GLY A 76 -9.55 -4.94 26.61
CA GLY A 76 -9.45 -6.07 27.54
C GLY A 76 -9.96 -7.40 26.98
N PHE A 77 -10.39 -7.47 25.72
CA PHE A 77 -10.81 -8.72 25.08
C PHE A 77 -9.85 -9.20 23.99
N VAL A 78 -9.82 -10.52 23.80
CA VAL A 78 -8.93 -11.22 22.88
C VAL A 78 -9.62 -11.39 21.52
N TYR A 79 -8.98 -10.85 20.48
CA TYR A 79 -9.33 -11.07 19.07
C TYR A 79 -9.14 -12.56 18.68
N PRO A 80 -9.93 -13.18 17.78
CA PRO A 80 -10.92 -12.62 16.84
C PRO A 80 -12.36 -12.49 17.33
N LEU A 81 -12.79 -13.34 18.26
CA LEU A 81 -14.21 -13.43 18.66
C LEU A 81 -14.58 -12.49 19.80
N CYS A 82 -13.61 -11.89 20.48
CA CYS A 82 -13.82 -10.99 21.63
C CYS A 82 -14.67 -11.64 22.75
N THR A 83 -14.55 -12.95 22.90
CA THR A 83 -15.27 -13.73 23.93
C THR A 83 -14.42 -13.98 25.18
N GLN A 84 -13.10 -13.81 25.08
CA GLN A 84 -12.15 -14.04 26.16
C GLN A 84 -11.53 -12.72 26.63
N VAL A 85 -11.24 -12.61 27.92
CA VAL A 85 -10.54 -11.46 28.52
C VAL A 85 -9.02 -11.66 28.39
N ILE A 86 -8.27 -10.59 28.13
CA ILE A 86 -6.81 -10.60 28.11
C ILE A 86 -6.31 -10.93 29.52
N SER A 87 -5.82 -12.16 29.73
CA SER A 87 -5.17 -12.53 30.99
C SER A 87 -3.83 -11.80 31.12
N GLN A 88 -3.60 -11.08 32.21
CA GLN A 88 -2.34 -10.36 32.50
C GLN A 88 -1.11 -11.27 32.72
N THR A 89 -1.23 -12.56 32.42
CA THR A 89 -0.17 -13.56 32.49
C THR A 89 0.23 -14.05 31.10
N SER A 90 0.74 -13.15 30.26
CA SER A 90 1.74 -13.55 29.27
C SER A 90 2.94 -12.64 29.40
N ASN A 91 3.94 -13.19 30.06
CA ASN A 91 5.30 -12.72 30.15
C ASN A 91 5.78 -12.04 28.85
N ARG A 92 6.60 -11.01 29.02
CA ARG A 92 7.61 -10.59 28.05
C ARG A 92 8.14 -11.81 27.30
N LEU A 93 7.71 -12.00 26.06
CA LEU A 93 8.39 -12.92 25.17
C LEU A 93 9.72 -12.24 24.85
N ASN A 94 10.81 -12.80 25.37
CA ASN A 94 12.16 -12.45 24.92
C ASN A 94 12.23 -12.70 23.40
N PRO A 95 12.41 -11.66 22.56
CA PRO A 95 12.38 -11.82 21.12
C PRO A 95 13.78 -12.24 20.62
N VAL A 96 14.27 -13.42 20.98
CA VAL A 96 15.53 -13.94 20.38
C VAL A 96 15.55 -15.46 20.12
N ASN A 97 14.83 -16.32 20.85
CA ASN A 97 15.13 -17.77 20.82
C ASN A 97 14.09 -18.72 20.24
N TRP A 98 13.11 -18.26 19.46
CA TRP A 98 12.09 -19.19 18.91
C TRP A 98 12.28 -19.55 17.42
N TYR A 99 13.25 -18.94 16.72
CA TYR A 99 13.46 -19.17 15.29
C TYR A 99 14.25 -20.46 14.94
N SER A 100 14.77 -21.22 15.92
CA SER A 100 15.51 -22.46 15.61
C SER A 100 14.66 -23.72 15.46
N ASP A 101 13.42 -23.74 15.98
CA ASP A 101 12.76 -25.02 16.25
C ASP A 101 11.46 -25.29 15.46
N SER A 102 10.93 -24.32 14.68
CA SER A 102 9.67 -24.53 13.94
C SER A 102 9.79 -24.63 12.41
N ILE A 103 10.99 -24.58 11.84
CA ILE A 103 11.21 -24.93 10.41
C ILE A 103 12.25 -26.05 10.29
N LYS A 104 12.05 -27.12 11.05
CA LYS A 104 12.55 -28.45 10.68
C LYS A 104 11.37 -29.40 10.62
N THR A 105 10.57 -29.28 9.56
CA THR A 105 10.08 -30.42 8.77
C THR A 105 9.00 -29.98 7.77
N LYS A 106 9.27 -30.29 6.49
CA LYS A 106 8.36 -30.51 5.34
C LYS A 106 8.00 -29.41 4.33
N GLU A 107 8.33 -28.14 4.50
CA GLU A 107 8.03 -27.13 3.45
C GLU A 107 9.26 -26.67 2.62
N ILE A 108 10.49 -26.79 3.13
CA ILE A 108 11.73 -26.36 2.43
C ILE A 108 12.08 -27.23 1.20
N LEU A 109 11.57 -28.46 1.13
CA LEU A 109 11.83 -29.37 0.01
C LEU A 109 11.04 -28.98 -1.26
N TYR A 110 9.90 -28.31 -1.13
CA TYR A 110 9.09 -27.93 -2.30
C TYR A 110 9.68 -26.73 -3.05
N LEU A 111 10.25 -25.76 -2.33
CA LEU A 111 10.82 -24.53 -2.92
C LEU A 111 12.18 -24.76 -3.60
N THR A 112 12.98 -25.69 -3.08
CA THR A 112 14.25 -26.09 -3.72
C THR A 112 14.00 -26.90 -5.00
N PHE A 113 12.98 -27.79 -5.00
CA PHE A 113 12.59 -28.52 -6.22
C PHE A 113 12.03 -27.61 -7.31
N TYR A 114 11.18 -26.64 -6.98
CA TYR A 114 10.61 -25.72 -7.97
C TYR A 114 11.68 -24.81 -8.61
N SER A 115 12.68 -24.39 -7.84
CA SER A 115 13.79 -23.57 -8.34
C SER A 115 14.71 -24.36 -9.28
N ILE A 116 14.98 -25.63 -8.97
CA ILE A 116 15.84 -26.51 -9.79
C ILE A 116 15.14 -26.91 -11.10
N THR A 117 13.83 -27.20 -11.07
CA THR A 117 13.08 -27.54 -12.29
C THR A 117 12.93 -26.35 -13.22
N HIS A 118 12.71 -25.14 -12.68
CA HIS A 118 12.59 -23.93 -13.49
C HIS A 118 13.94 -23.45 -14.06
N PHE A 119 15.05 -23.69 -13.36
CA PHE A 119 16.40 -23.40 -13.85
C PHE A 119 16.84 -24.38 -14.94
N ASN A 120 16.51 -25.67 -14.80
CA ASN A 120 16.82 -26.70 -15.81
C ASN A 120 15.92 -26.64 -17.05
N TRP A 121 14.72 -26.08 -16.95
CA TRP A 121 13.85 -25.85 -18.11
C TRP A 121 14.38 -24.70 -18.99
N ARG A 122 14.86 -23.59 -18.39
CA ARG A 122 15.46 -22.47 -19.13
C ARG A 122 16.76 -22.80 -19.85
N LYS A 123 17.56 -23.74 -19.34
CA LYS A 123 18.80 -24.17 -20.01
C LYS A 123 18.58 -25.04 -21.25
N LYS A 124 17.35 -25.52 -21.48
CA LYS A 124 17.04 -26.46 -22.56
C LYS A 124 16.55 -25.78 -23.84
N ASP A 125 16.21 -24.49 -23.78
CA ASP A 125 15.75 -23.71 -24.95
C ASP A 125 16.87 -22.91 -25.65
N ASP A 126 18.09 -22.86 -25.10
CA ASP A 126 19.25 -22.17 -25.72
C ASP A 126 20.17 -23.14 -26.50
N GLY A 127 19.58 -23.92 -27.42
CA GLY A 127 20.34 -24.81 -28.29
C GLY A 127 19.77 -24.90 -29.70
N VAL A 128 20.62 -24.60 -30.69
CA VAL A 128 20.47 -24.82 -32.16
C VAL A 128 19.79 -23.61 -32.88
N SER A 129 20.40 -22.83 -33.79
CA SER A 129 21.51 -23.00 -34.74
C SER A 129 22.15 -21.67 -35.16
N GLN A 130 23.46 -21.67 -35.44
CA GLN A 130 24.15 -20.69 -36.28
C GLN A 130 23.88 -20.97 -37.77
N SER A 131 23.73 -19.91 -38.59
CA SER A 131 24.42 -19.83 -39.89
C SER A 131 24.57 -18.37 -40.34
N ASN A 132 25.79 -18.05 -40.79
CA ASN A 132 26.23 -16.76 -41.33
C ASN A 132 25.64 -16.48 -42.71
N HIS A 133 25.40 -15.22 -43.05
CA HIS A 133 25.93 -14.62 -44.28
C HIS A 133 25.88 -13.07 -44.27
N LEU A 134 26.91 -12.51 -44.91
CA LEU A 134 27.32 -11.11 -45.06
C LEU A 134 26.29 -10.17 -45.73
N GLY A 135 26.36 -8.87 -45.40
CA GLY A 135 25.83 -7.78 -46.24
C GLY A 135 25.92 -6.39 -45.61
N GLN A 136 26.74 -5.53 -46.17
CA GLN A 136 27.06 -4.14 -45.75
C GLN A 136 25.92 -3.12 -45.98
N ALA A 137 25.95 -2.07 -45.15
CA ALA A 137 25.62 -0.64 -45.38
C ALA A 137 24.20 -0.21 -45.82
N TYR A 138 23.55 0.70 -45.07
CA TYR A 138 23.39 2.13 -45.43
C TYR A 138 22.52 2.92 -44.41
N ASN A 139 22.64 4.24 -44.52
CA ASN A 139 22.22 5.34 -43.64
C ASN A 139 20.71 5.66 -43.48
N LYS A 140 20.43 6.33 -42.34
CA LYS A 140 19.52 7.48 -42.07
C LYS A 140 18.11 7.27 -41.46
N PRO A 141 17.65 8.27 -40.64
CA PRO A 141 16.45 8.20 -39.81
C PRO A 141 15.23 8.79 -40.53
N HIS A 142 14.04 8.24 -40.24
CA HIS A 142 12.77 8.83 -40.70
C HIS A 142 12.03 9.51 -39.55
N THR A 143 12.03 10.84 -39.64
CA THR A 143 10.99 11.76 -39.18
C THR A 143 9.66 11.44 -39.87
N VAL A 144 8.53 11.46 -39.16
CA VAL A 144 7.20 11.58 -39.78
C VAL A 144 6.41 12.68 -39.09
N THR A 145 6.00 13.62 -39.93
CA THR A 145 5.34 14.89 -39.70
C THR A 145 3.82 14.71 -39.54
N LEU A 146 3.22 15.54 -38.70
CA LEU A 146 1.78 15.77 -38.55
C LEU A 146 1.14 16.23 -39.87
N ILE A 147 -0.01 15.67 -40.23
CA ILE A 147 -0.93 16.27 -41.21
C ILE A 147 -2.35 16.25 -40.63
N SER A 148 -2.92 17.45 -40.53
CA SER A 148 -4.32 17.71 -40.22
C SER A 148 -5.21 17.51 -41.46
N ARG A 149 -6.46 17.10 -41.26
CA ARG A 149 -7.56 17.45 -42.17
C ARG A 149 -8.90 17.44 -41.46
N ASN A 150 -9.53 18.61 -41.46
CA ASN A 150 -10.91 18.90 -41.08
C ASN A 150 -11.82 18.70 -42.30
N GLU A 151 -12.91 17.96 -42.14
CA GLU A 151 -14.24 18.13 -42.76
C GLU A 151 -15.22 17.49 -41.74
N GLY A 152 -16.37 18.02 -41.33
CA GLY A 152 -17.25 19.03 -41.92
C GLY A 152 -18.71 18.54 -41.83
N VAL A 153 -19.31 18.60 -40.64
CA VAL A 153 -20.73 18.86 -40.33
C VAL A 153 -21.85 18.12 -41.10
N HIS A 154 -22.62 17.31 -40.37
CA HIS A 154 -24.08 17.25 -40.53
C HIS A 154 -24.78 17.44 -39.18
N LYS A 155 -25.52 18.56 -39.05
CA LYS A 155 -26.50 18.85 -37.99
C LYS A 155 -27.88 18.41 -38.47
N PHE A 156 -28.75 17.93 -37.56
CA PHE A 156 -30.20 18.22 -37.45
C PHE A 156 -30.69 17.47 -36.19
N SER A 157 -30.65 18.09 -35.01
CA SER A 157 -31.68 18.93 -34.36
C SER A 157 -32.83 18.15 -33.71
N GLY A 158 -32.89 18.22 -32.38
CA GLY A 158 -34.00 17.77 -31.55
C GLY A 158 -33.82 18.25 -30.11
N PHE A 159 -33.50 19.53 -29.91
CA PHE A 159 -33.47 20.16 -28.59
C PHE A 159 -34.81 20.89 -28.36
N LYS A 160 -35.50 20.55 -27.28
CA LYS A 160 -36.28 21.50 -26.50
C LYS A 160 -35.61 21.64 -25.15
N THR A 161 -35.24 22.88 -24.85
CA THR A 161 -34.56 23.40 -23.67
C THR A 161 -35.47 23.38 -22.45
N VAL A 162 -34.98 22.90 -21.30
CA VAL A 162 -35.29 23.45 -19.98
C VAL A 162 -34.09 23.25 -19.05
N GLY A 163 -33.57 24.37 -18.51
CA GLY A 163 -33.14 24.49 -17.11
C GLY A 163 -31.82 23.86 -16.67
N GLN A 164 -30.88 24.71 -16.27
CA GLN A 164 -29.71 24.45 -15.43
C GLN A 164 -30.01 23.55 -14.23
N THR A 165 -29.17 22.54 -13.92
CA THR A 165 -28.43 22.33 -12.64
C THR A 165 -27.77 20.94 -12.50
N GLN A 166 -26.64 20.92 -11.76
CA GLN A 166 -25.97 19.82 -11.03
C GLN A 166 -25.13 18.82 -11.85
N ASN A 167 -23.79 18.92 -11.84
CA ASN A 167 -22.84 18.44 -10.81
C ASN A 167 -23.10 16.99 -10.38
N ALA A 168 -22.35 16.06 -10.98
CA ALA A 168 -22.26 14.69 -10.52
C ALA A 168 -21.48 14.64 -9.20
N GLU A 169 -22.20 14.54 -8.09
CA GLU A 169 -21.67 14.24 -6.76
C GLU A 169 -21.11 12.81 -6.74
N VAL A 170 -19.83 12.69 -6.41
CA VAL A 170 -19.24 11.43 -5.98
C VAL A 170 -19.79 11.16 -4.58
N HIS A 171 -20.68 10.18 -4.45
CA HIS A 171 -21.25 9.76 -3.17
C HIS A 171 -20.13 9.24 -2.26
N PHE A 172 -19.74 10.06 -1.27
CA PHE A 172 -18.98 9.64 -0.11
C PHE A 172 -19.89 8.75 0.76
N GLY A 173 -19.52 7.48 0.90
CA GLY A 173 -20.23 6.53 1.76
C GLY A 173 -20.27 7.03 3.20
N ALA A 174 -21.36 6.72 3.91
CA ALA A 174 -21.59 7.15 5.29
C ALA A 174 -20.49 6.62 6.23
N TYR A 175 -19.55 7.49 6.62
CA TYR A 175 -18.51 7.20 7.60
C TYR A 175 -19.09 7.22 9.02
N LEU A 176 -18.71 6.25 9.85
CA LEU A 176 -19.07 6.21 11.26
C LEU A 176 -18.17 7.16 12.06
N ASN A 177 -18.76 8.08 12.82
CA ASN A 177 -18.06 8.98 13.73
C ASN A 177 -17.63 8.23 15.00
N VAL A 178 -16.41 7.69 15.03
CA VAL A 178 -15.79 7.13 16.24
C VAL A 178 -14.74 8.12 16.76
N SER A 179 -14.78 8.45 18.05
CA SER A 179 -13.88 9.43 18.66
C SER A 179 -12.43 8.90 18.78
N SER A 180 -11.43 9.78 18.67
CA SER A 180 -9.99 9.43 18.78
C SER A 180 -9.61 8.74 20.10
N ALA A 181 -10.36 8.99 21.18
CA ALA A 181 -10.16 8.36 22.50
C ALA A 181 -10.70 6.92 22.58
N ASP A 182 -11.62 6.54 21.69
CA ASP A 182 -12.17 5.18 21.60
C ASP A 182 -11.32 4.29 20.68
N ILE A 183 -10.52 4.89 19.80
CA ILE A 183 -9.69 4.18 18.83
C ILE A 183 -8.44 3.56 19.45
N SER A 184 -7.82 4.21 20.44
CA SER A 184 -6.67 3.68 21.21
C SER A 184 -7.02 2.48 22.10
N LYS A 185 -8.31 2.14 22.16
CA LYS A 185 -8.93 1.11 23.00
C LYS A 185 -9.31 -0.14 22.21
N ILE A 186 -9.23 -0.08 20.89
CA ILE A 186 -9.56 -1.18 19.98
C ILE A 186 -8.41 -2.19 19.99
N ASN A 187 -8.68 -3.43 20.38
CA ASN A 187 -7.70 -4.50 20.24
C ASN A 187 -7.86 -5.21 18.90
N THR A 188 -7.08 -4.77 17.91
CA THR A 188 -6.89 -5.42 16.60
C THR A 188 -5.55 -6.15 16.51
N PHE A 189 -4.90 -6.39 17.66
CA PHE A 189 -3.60 -7.03 17.73
C PHE A 189 -3.67 -8.50 17.29
N ILE A 190 -2.80 -8.86 16.36
CA ILE A 190 -2.64 -10.22 15.84
C ILE A 190 -1.26 -10.71 16.27
N ARG A 191 -1.20 -11.79 17.06
CA ARG A 191 0.06 -12.45 17.38
C ARG A 191 0.68 -13.00 16.09
N ILE A 192 2.01 -12.96 15.97
CA ILE A 192 2.73 -13.46 14.79
C ILE A 192 2.28 -14.90 14.42
N MET A 193 2.13 -15.76 15.44
CA MET A 193 1.72 -17.16 15.28
C MET A 193 0.31 -17.33 14.71
N ASP A 194 -0.57 -16.35 14.89
CA ASP A 194 -1.96 -16.41 14.44
C ASP A 194 -2.16 -15.80 13.05
N LEU A 195 -1.18 -15.09 12.48
CA LEU A 195 -1.34 -14.36 11.22
C LEU A 195 -1.72 -15.26 10.04
N ASN A 196 -1.13 -16.47 9.96
CA ASN A 196 -1.49 -17.42 8.90
C ASN A 196 -2.94 -17.89 9.03
N THR A 197 -3.37 -18.19 10.26
CA THR A 197 -4.76 -18.56 10.53
C THR A 197 -5.69 -17.40 10.20
N PHE A 198 -5.34 -16.19 10.64
CA PHE A 198 -6.07 -14.96 10.35
C PHE A 198 -6.29 -14.79 8.84
N LEU A 199 -5.24 -14.89 8.03
CA LEU A 199 -5.34 -14.73 6.57
C LEU A 199 -6.19 -15.82 5.91
N LYS A 200 -6.24 -17.03 6.49
CA LYS A 200 -7.07 -18.13 5.97
C LYS A 200 -8.53 -18.03 6.39
N THR A 201 -8.81 -17.46 7.56
CA THR A 201 -10.17 -17.36 8.11
C THR A 201 -10.91 -16.11 7.66
N HIS A 202 -10.22 -15.09 7.17
CA HIS A 202 -10.83 -13.84 6.73
C HIS A 202 -10.90 -13.75 5.21
N ASN A 203 -12.09 -13.43 4.71
CA ASN A 203 -12.33 -13.23 3.29
C ASN A 203 -12.13 -11.76 2.88
N LYS A 204 -12.22 -11.49 1.58
CA LYS A 204 -12.10 -10.13 1.02
C LYS A 204 -13.06 -9.12 1.68
N GLN A 205 -14.29 -9.54 2.00
CA GLN A 205 -15.30 -8.67 2.58
C GLN A 205 -14.90 -8.18 3.97
N PHE A 206 -14.21 -9.00 4.76
CA PHE A 206 -13.66 -8.57 6.05
C PHE A 206 -12.67 -7.40 5.87
N PHE A 207 -11.71 -7.51 4.95
CA PHE A 207 -10.72 -6.46 4.71
C PHE A 207 -11.35 -5.17 4.21
N VAL A 208 -12.35 -5.27 3.32
CA VAL A 208 -13.15 -4.13 2.86
C VAL A 208 -13.80 -3.43 4.06
N LYS A 209 -14.56 -4.17 4.88
CA LYS A 209 -15.28 -3.59 6.02
C LYS A 209 -14.34 -2.98 7.06
N GLN A 210 -13.20 -3.63 7.34
CA GLN A 210 -12.20 -3.09 8.27
C GLN A 210 -11.51 -1.83 7.72
N PHE A 211 -11.23 -1.78 6.42
CA PHE A 211 -10.65 -0.61 5.77
C PHE A 211 -11.62 0.58 5.75
N GLU A 212 -12.90 0.32 5.50
CA GLU A 212 -13.98 1.31 5.52
C GLU A 212 -14.28 1.82 6.93
N SER A 213 -14.05 1.01 7.96
CA SER A 213 -14.24 1.41 9.36
C SER A 213 -13.11 2.29 9.90
N VAL A 214 -12.08 2.58 9.11
CA VAL A 214 -10.99 3.45 9.56
C VAL A 214 -11.51 4.88 9.71
N PRO A 215 -11.37 5.49 10.90
CA PRO A 215 -11.86 6.83 11.19
C PRO A 215 -11.19 7.89 10.31
N VAL A 216 -11.95 8.93 9.98
CA VAL A 216 -11.43 10.14 9.37
C VAL A 216 -10.84 11.03 10.48
N PRO A 217 -9.59 11.51 10.34
CA PRO A 217 -8.99 12.43 11.30
C PRO A 217 -9.87 13.67 11.53
N GLN A 218 -10.04 14.07 12.79
CA GLN A 218 -10.78 15.26 13.18
C GLN A 218 -9.81 16.40 13.48
N ASN A 219 -10.27 17.65 13.30
CA ASN A 219 -9.49 18.87 13.60
C ASN A 219 -8.15 18.98 12.85
N VAL A 220 -8.06 18.43 11.64
CA VAL A 220 -6.92 18.60 10.73
C VAL A 220 -7.24 19.65 9.68
N THR A 221 -6.25 20.46 9.29
CA THR A 221 -6.39 21.51 8.27
C THR A 221 -5.46 21.25 7.09
N THR A 222 -5.77 21.84 5.93
CA THR A 222 -5.00 21.70 4.67
C THR A 222 -4.82 23.05 3.97
N GLU A 223 -4.89 24.13 4.74
CA GLU A 223 -4.97 25.50 4.24
C GLU A 223 -3.73 25.88 3.43
N VAL A 224 -2.55 25.49 3.89
CA VAL A 224 -1.27 25.81 3.21
C VAL A 224 -1.19 25.08 1.88
N GLY A 225 -1.58 23.81 1.85
CA GLY A 225 -1.56 22.99 0.64
C GLY A 225 -2.60 23.42 -0.40
N LEU A 226 -3.75 23.91 0.04
CA LEU A 226 -4.83 24.39 -0.84
C LEU A 226 -4.66 25.86 -1.27
N ASN A 227 -3.69 26.58 -0.71
CA ASN A 227 -3.40 27.95 -1.10
C ASN A 227 -3.10 28.05 -2.62
N ASN A 228 -3.67 29.07 -3.27
CA ASN A 228 -3.50 29.32 -4.69
C ASN A 228 -2.03 29.42 -5.13
N LEU A 229 -1.14 29.94 -4.27
CA LEU A 229 0.29 30.05 -4.55
C LEU A 229 1.01 28.69 -4.62
N ASN A 230 0.47 27.68 -3.93
CA ASN A 230 1.06 26.34 -3.82
C ASN A 230 0.41 25.31 -4.75
N ARG A 231 -0.70 25.67 -5.39
CA ARG A 231 -1.53 24.72 -6.15
C ARG A 231 -0.80 24.05 -7.31
N ASN A 232 0.11 24.74 -7.97
CA ASN A 232 0.93 24.19 -9.08
C ASN A 232 1.99 23.19 -8.59
N LYS A 233 2.41 23.28 -7.31
CA LYS A 233 3.32 22.31 -6.69
C LYS A 233 2.60 20.98 -6.39
N ASN A 234 1.27 20.95 -6.32
CA ASN A 234 0.52 19.71 -6.11
C ASN A 234 0.28 18.94 -7.41
N ARG A 235 0.72 17.67 -7.45
CA ARG A 235 0.46 16.79 -8.60
C ARG A 235 -1.03 16.45 -8.72
N TYR A 236 -1.71 16.28 -7.60
CA TYR A 236 -3.15 16.05 -7.51
C TYR A 236 -3.77 17.13 -6.62
N LYS A 237 -4.86 17.75 -7.09
CA LYS A 237 -5.44 18.95 -6.46
C LYS A 237 -6.05 18.68 -5.08
N ASP A 238 -6.42 17.43 -4.85
CA ASP A 238 -7.15 16.90 -3.71
C ASP A 238 -6.26 16.07 -2.77
N ILE A 239 -4.96 15.91 -3.09
CA ILE A 239 -4.00 15.20 -2.25
C ILE A 239 -2.92 16.18 -1.81
N VAL A 240 -3.09 16.72 -0.62
CA VAL A 240 -2.22 17.73 0.00
C VAL A 240 -1.80 17.28 1.40
N PRO A 241 -0.67 17.76 1.95
CA PRO A 241 -0.33 17.43 3.34
C PRO A 241 -1.28 18.16 4.30
N TYR A 242 -1.49 17.59 5.49
CA TYR A 242 -2.10 18.34 6.58
C TYR A 242 -1.13 19.39 7.11
N ASP A 243 -1.65 20.51 7.61
CA ASP A 243 -0.82 21.62 8.06
C ASP A 243 0.02 21.26 9.30
N HIS A 244 -0.48 20.40 10.20
CA HIS A 244 0.23 20.01 11.43
C HIS A 244 1.40 19.07 11.21
N SER A 245 1.39 18.30 10.12
CA SER A 245 2.39 17.26 9.82
C SER A 245 3.22 17.55 8.57
N ARG A 246 2.95 18.64 7.84
CA ARG A 246 3.70 18.96 6.63
C ARG A 246 5.18 19.18 6.91
N VAL A 247 6.01 18.83 5.94
CA VAL A 247 7.42 19.25 5.92
C VAL A 247 7.47 20.74 5.62
N HIS A 248 8.27 21.47 6.40
CA HIS A 248 8.50 22.90 6.22
C HIS A 248 9.90 23.06 5.63
N LEU A 249 9.99 23.70 4.47
CA LEU A 249 11.27 24.09 3.90
C LEU A 249 11.69 25.47 4.44
N GLU A 250 12.99 25.75 4.45
CA GLU A 250 13.47 27.08 4.83
C GLU A 250 12.99 28.13 3.81
N ILE A 251 12.57 29.30 4.31
CA ILE A 251 12.13 30.41 3.45
C ILE A 251 13.37 31.16 2.97
N ASN A 252 13.50 31.33 1.66
CA ASN A 252 14.53 32.16 1.05
C ASN A 252 13.87 33.17 0.11
N THR A 253 13.77 34.42 0.57
CA THR A 253 13.11 35.50 -0.16
C THR A 253 13.91 35.97 -1.37
N ASP A 254 15.24 35.83 -1.34
CA ASP A 254 16.12 36.29 -2.42
C ASP A 254 15.92 35.43 -3.68
N ASP A 255 15.72 34.12 -3.48
CA ASP A 255 15.48 33.15 -4.55
C ASP A 255 13.98 32.85 -4.80
N ASN A 256 13.08 33.59 -4.14
CA ASN A 256 11.62 33.37 -4.19
C ASN A 256 11.20 31.92 -3.83
N GLU A 257 11.91 31.32 -2.88
CA GLU A 257 11.65 29.98 -2.36
C GLU A 257 10.80 30.05 -1.09
N GLY A 258 9.55 29.58 -1.19
CA GLY A 258 8.66 29.43 -0.04
C GLY A 258 8.93 28.18 0.79
N ASP A 259 8.16 28.01 1.87
CA ASP A 259 8.29 26.89 2.82
C ASP A 259 7.52 25.62 2.41
N TYR A 260 6.73 25.69 1.33
CA TYR A 260 5.80 24.63 0.98
C TYR A 260 6.41 23.55 0.08
N ILE A 261 6.25 22.30 0.53
CA ILE A 261 6.35 21.09 -0.27
C ILE A 261 5.21 20.13 0.08
N ASN A 262 4.72 19.35 -0.89
CA ASN A 262 3.69 18.35 -0.67
C ASN A 262 4.32 17.06 -0.10
N ALA A 263 4.65 17.13 1.18
CA ALA A 263 5.19 16.04 1.97
C ALA A 263 4.73 16.16 3.42
N SER A 264 4.60 15.03 4.11
CA SER A 264 4.24 14.97 5.52
C SER A 264 5.27 14.12 6.28
N TYR A 265 5.65 14.55 7.47
CA TYR A 265 6.26 13.65 8.44
C TYR A 265 5.25 12.58 8.81
N VAL A 266 5.72 11.34 8.89
CA VAL A 266 4.90 10.17 9.27
C VAL A 266 5.66 9.39 10.32
N GLU A 267 4.97 9.06 11.41
CA GLU A 267 5.60 8.35 12.52
C GLU A 267 5.89 6.89 12.16
N GLY A 268 7.11 6.45 12.47
CA GLY A 268 7.45 5.04 12.51
C GLY A 268 6.81 4.32 13.71
N TYR A 269 6.94 2.99 13.77
CA TYR A 269 6.47 2.25 14.95
C TYR A 269 7.19 2.68 16.22
N THR A 270 8.52 2.80 16.14
CA THR A 270 9.32 3.45 17.18
C THR A 270 9.47 4.93 16.82
N LYS A 271 9.44 5.83 17.81
CA LYS A 271 9.73 7.26 17.58
C LYS A 271 11.13 7.53 17.01
N ALA A 272 11.99 6.50 16.98
CA ALA A 272 13.31 6.55 16.37
C ALA A 272 13.25 6.45 14.84
N GLU A 273 12.32 5.68 14.29
CA GLU A 273 12.09 5.60 12.84
C GLU A 273 11.26 6.79 12.38
N LYS A 274 11.82 7.62 11.50
CA LYS A 274 11.19 8.82 10.98
C LYS A 274 10.99 8.67 9.48
N PHE A 275 9.76 8.83 9.01
CA PHE A 275 9.46 8.82 7.59
C PHE A 275 9.01 10.21 7.12
N ILE A 276 9.28 10.50 5.85
CA ILE A 276 8.66 11.59 5.12
C ILE A 276 7.89 10.98 3.95
N ALA A 277 6.55 11.01 4.02
CA ALA A 277 5.70 10.60 2.91
C ALA A 277 5.50 11.78 1.96
N SER A 278 6.03 11.67 0.73
CA SER A 278 6.03 12.75 -0.25
C SER A 278 5.33 12.35 -1.55
N GLN A 279 4.77 13.32 -2.28
CA GLN A 279 4.38 13.07 -3.67
C GLN A 279 5.61 12.84 -4.56
N GLY A 280 5.44 12.16 -5.69
CA GLY A 280 6.47 12.15 -6.73
C GLY A 280 6.60 13.57 -7.30
N PRO A 281 7.78 14.21 -7.25
CA PRO A 281 7.94 15.60 -7.65
C PRO A 281 7.38 15.84 -9.05
N ASN A 282 6.65 16.94 -9.24
CA ASN A 282 6.26 17.44 -10.55
C ASN A 282 7.29 18.49 -11.02
N ILE A 283 7.11 19.04 -12.23
CA ILE A 283 8.05 20.03 -12.79
C ILE A 283 8.20 21.25 -11.86
N ALA A 284 7.12 21.70 -11.22
CA ALA A 284 7.12 22.85 -10.33
C ALA A 284 7.79 22.58 -8.96
N MET A 285 7.92 21.31 -8.56
CA MET A 285 8.42 20.90 -7.23
C MET A 285 9.79 20.23 -7.28
N VAL A 286 10.30 19.82 -8.43
CA VAL A 286 11.52 18.99 -8.49
C VAL A 286 12.73 19.61 -7.78
N ASN A 287 12.89 20.94 -7.84
CA ASN A 287 13.93 21.66 -7.10
C ASN A 287 13.65 21.64 -5.58
N ASP A 288 12.42 21.95 -5.16
CA ASP A 288 12.00 21.87 -3.76
C ASP A 288 12.18 20.46 -3.18
N PHE A 289 11.98 19.42 -3.98
CA PHE A 289 12.18 18.03 -3.56
C PHE A 289 13.66 17.75 -3.24
N ILE A 290 14.59 18.17 -4.09
CA ILE A 290 16.03 18.04 -3.81
C ILE A 290 16.44 18.91 -2.64
N ARG A 291 15.87 20.11 -2.52
CA ARG A 291 16.06 21.00 -1.38
C ARG A 291 15.58 20.36 -0.06
N MET A 292 14.42 19.69 -0.07
CA MET A 292 13.94 18.88 1.06
C MET A 292 14.93 17.78 1.44
N LEU A 293 15.47 17.04 0.46
CA LEU A 293 16.46 15.99 0.75
C LEU A 293 17.70 16.58 1.47
N TRP A 294 18.15 17.75 1.03
CA TRP A 294 19.29 18.46 1.61
C TRP A 294 19.02 18.99 3.03
N GLU A 295 17.94 19.75 3.20
CA GLU A 295 17.57 20.40 4.48
C GLU A 295 17.24 19.36 5.55
N GLN A 296 16.59 18.26 5.17
CA GLN A 296 16.24 17.16 6.08
C GLN A 296 17.37 16.12 6.24
N GLN A 297 18.54 16.38 5.64
CA GLN A 297 19.74 15.54 5.69
C GLN A 297 19.50 14.07 5.30
N VAL A 298 18.60 13.84 4.34
CA VAL A 298 18.11 12.52 3.94
C VAL A 298 19.22 11.69 3.33
N ASP A 299 19.43 10.49 3.84
CA ASP A 299 20.37 9.51 3.30
C ASP A 299 19.68 8.34 2.57
N LYS A 300 18.36 8.22 2.68
CA LYS A 300 17.56 7.19 2.00
C LYS A 300 16.30 7.75 1.36
N VAL A 301 16.13 7.42 0.08
CA VAL A 301 14.93 7.76 -0.70
C VAL A 301 14.32 6.49 -1.27
N VAL A 302 13.10 6.15 -0.87
CA VAL A 302 12.33 5.01 -1.38
C VAL A 302 11.33 5.50 -2.42
N MET A 303 11.51 5.11 -3.67
CA MET A 303 10.68 5.44 -4.81
C MET A 303 9.87 4.20 -5.25
N LEU A 304 8.55 4.28 -5.19
CA LEU A 304 7.62 3.14 -5.43
C LEU A 304 6.79 3.32 -6.72
N THR A 305 7.31 4.05 -7.70
CA THR A 305 6.61 4.31 -8.97
C THR A 305 7.61 4.49 -10.09
N ASN A 306 7.27 4.01 -11.28
CA ASN A 306 8.02 4.35 -12.47
C ASN A 306 7.76 5.83 -12.84
N LEU A 307 8.65 6.44 -13.63
CA LEU A 307 8.47 7.82 -14.07
C LEU A 307 7.20 8.00 -14.91
N ILE A 308 6.87 6.99 -15.73
CA ILE A 308 5.71 6.94 -16.61
C ILE A 308 5.03 5.59 -16.43
N GLU A 309 3.71 5.60 -16.25
CA GLU A 309 2.84 4.42 -16.09
C GLU A 309 1.60 4.64 -16.97
N HIS A 310 1.22 3.66 -17.79
CA HIS A 310 0.19 3.80 -18.83
C HIS A 310 0.24 5.13 -19.60
N ALA A 311 1.43 5.51 -20.08
CA ALA A 311 1.70 6.76 -20.80
C ALA A 311 1.40 8.07 -20.03
N LYS A 312 1.22 7.98 -18.71
CA LYS A 312 1.03 9.15 -17.82
C LYS A 312 2.25 9.36 -16.94
N ALA A 313 2.74 10.59 -16.89
CA ALA A 313 3.81 10.97 -15.98
C ALA A 313 3.36 10.82 -14.51
N LYS A 314 4.08 10.02 -13.74
CA LYS A 314 3.83 9.75 -12.32
C LYS A 314 4.80 10.47 -11.40
N CYS A 315 6.03 10.70 -11.87
CA CYS A 315 7.11 11.34 -11.13
C CYS A 315 8.07 11.99 -12.13
N GLU A 316 8.54 13.21 -11.84
CA GLU A 316 9.68 13.76 -12.56
C GLU A 316 10.97 13.08 -12.11
N ARG A 317 11.92 12.99 -13.04
CA ARG A 317 13.25 12.49 -12.70
C ARG A 317 14.03 13.56 -11.95
N TYR A 318 14.36 13.28 -10.71
CA TYR A 318 15.12 14.15 -9.80
C TYR A 318 16.59 13.70 -9.63
N TRP A 319 17.10 12.91 -10.59
CA TRP A 319 18.49 12.46 -10.62
C TRP A 319 19.03 12.55 -12.07
N PRO A 320 20.34 12.67 -12.29
CA PRO A 320 20.90 12.65 -13.64
C PRO A 320 20.90 11.23 -14.22
N ASP A 321 20.85 11.09 -15.55
CA ASP A 321 21.09 9.80 -16.20
C ASP A 321 22.54 9.34 -16.01
N GLU A 322 23.49 10.27 -16.14
CA GLU A 322 24.92 10.08 -15.94
C GLU A 322 25.54 11.38 -15.41
N GLY A 323 26.68 11.29 -14.70
CA GLY A 323 27.41 12.46 -14.21
C GLY A 323 26.65 13.23 -13.14
N GLU A 324 26.52 14.54 -13.31
CA GLU A 324 25.88 15.45 -12.36
C GLU A 324 24.86 16.38 -13.03
N LYS A 325 23.84 16.77 -12.28
CA LYS A 325 22.82 17.75 -12.69
C LYS A 325 22.45 18.65 -11.52
N GLU A 326 22.22 19.93 -11.81
CA GLU A 326 21.81 20.91 -10.81
C GLU A 326 20.28 21.01 -10.70
N PHE A 327 19.80 21.13 -9.47
CA PHE A 327 18.40 21.35 -9.10
C PHE A 327 18.35 22.45 -8.03
N GLY A 328 17.90 23.66 -8.38
CA GLY A 328 17.76 24.78 -7.43
C GLY A 328 19.03 25.07 -6.62
N GLY A 329 20.20 25.12 -7.27
CA GLY A 329 21.48 25.37 -6.60
C GLY A 329 22.12 24.16 -5.88
N ILE A 330 21.47 22.99 -5.90
CA ILE A 330 22.03 21.74 -5.37
C ILE A 330 22.43 20.86 -6.56
N ARG A 331 23.71 20.52 -6.66
CA ARG A 331 24.22 19.56 -7.63
C ARG A 331 24.03 18.15 -7.11
N VAL A 332 23.32 17.33 -7.89
CA VAL A 332 23.12 15.90 -7.66
C VAL A 332 24.00 15.13 -8.64
N LYS A 333 24.95 14.37 -8.12
CA LYS A 333 25.83 13.49 -8.89
C LYS A 333 25.43 12.04 -8.69
N LEU A 334 25.37 11.27 -9.77
CA LEU A 334 25.15 9.83 -9.74
C LEU A 334 26.49 9.11 -9.61
N SER A 335 26.71 8.42 -8.49
CA SER A 335 27.96 7.71 -8.22
C SER A 335 27.89 6.26 -8.70
N THR A 336 26.80 5.54 -8.42
CA THR A 336 26.60 4.15 -8.89
C THR A 336 25.13 3.86 -9.17
N THR A 337 24.88 2.94 -10.09
CA THR A 337 23.55 2.36 -10.34
C THR A 337 23.65 0.84 -10.34
N GLN A 338 22.87 0.19 -9.50
CA GLN A 338 22.70 -1.26 -9.47
C GLN A 338 21.27 -1.58 -9.92
N VAL A 339 21.13 -2.23 -11.08
CA VAL A 339 19.82 -2.66 -11.61
C VAL A 339 19.60 -4.12 -11.24
N CYS A 340 18.54 -4.39 -10.48
CA CYS A 340 18.02 -5.72 -10.19
C CYS A 340 16.77 -5.97 -11.04
N ALA A 341 16.20 -7.19 -10.95
CA ALA A 341 14.99 -7.53 -11.71
C ALA A 341 13.77 -6.69 -11.31
N GLU A 342 13.60 -6.43 -10.01
CA GLU A 342 12.38 -5.83 -9.46
C GLU A 342 12.59 -4.40 -8.94
N TYR A 343 13.84 -3.97 -8.81
CA TYR A 343 14.20 -2.65 -8.30
C TYR A 343 15.57 -2.18 -8.81
N THR A 344 15.85 -0.90 -8.66
CA THR A 344 17.14 -0.27 -8.95
C THR A 344 17.63 0.49 -7.72
N ILE A 345 18.92 0.41 -7.40
CA ILE A 345 19.55 1.16 -6.31
C ILE A 345 20.54 2.15 -6.92
N ARG A 346 20.43 3.43 -6.54
CA ARG A 346 21.34 4.49 -6.98
C ARG A 346 22.01 5.15 -5.78
N ARG A 347 23.34 5.30 -5.82
CA ARG A 347 24.06 6.13 -4.84
C ARG A 347 24.25 7.52 -5.44
N LEU A 348 23.78 8.53 -4.71
CA LEU A 348 23.77 9.92 -5.09
C LEU A 348 24.64 10.74 -4.14
N GLU A 349 25.33 11.74 -4.69
CA GLU A 349 26.05 12.79 -3.97
C GLU A 349 25.34 14.11 -4.19
N LEU A 350 24.90 14.76 -3.11
CA LEU A 350 24.32 16.10 -3.14
C LEU A 350 25.39 17.10 -2.69
N ARG A 351 25.47 18.24 -3.38
CA ARG A 351 26.40 19.33 -3.05
C ARG A 351 25.72 20.68 -3.23
N LYS A 352 25.65 21.47 -2.16
CA LYS A 352 25.22 22.88 -2.18
C LYS A 352 26.44 23.76 -1.91
N SER A 353 26.81 24.61 -2.87
CA SER A 353 27.92 25.56 -2.71
C SER A 353 29.22 24.91 -2.18
N ASN A 354 29.81 25.46 -1.10
CA ASN A 354 31.01 24.96 -0.43
C ASN A 354 30.70 24.14 0.84
N GLU A 355 29.44 23.71 1.02
CA GLU A 355 29.03 22.91 2.18
C GLU A 355 29.51 21.45 2.07
N GLN A 356 29.37 20.71 3.17
CA GLN A 356 29.74 19.29 3.23
C GLN A 356 28.88 18.45 2.27
N VAL A 357 29.52 17.54 1.54
CA VAL A 357 28.82 16.62 0.62
C VAL A 357 27.88 15.73 1.41
N GLN A 358 26.62 15.67 0.99
CA GLN A 358 25.65 14.72 1.53
C GLN A 358 25.52 13.51 0.61
N HIS A 359 25.41 12.32 1.18
CA HIS A 359 25.20 11.08 0.42
C HIS A 359 23.78 10.58 0.65
N ALA A 360 23.11 10.20 -0.45
CA ALA A 360 21.79 9.59 -0.41
C ALA A 360 21.75 8.35 -1.29
N THR A 361 21.06 7.31 -0.82
CA THR A 361 20.79 6.09 -1.59
C THR A 361 19.31 6.09 -1.99
N GLN A 362 19.06 6.12 -3.29
CA GLN A 362 17.72 5.95 -3.84
C GLN A 362 17.45 4.47 -4.11
N PHE A 363 16.41 3.94 -3.48
CA PHE A 363 15.86 2.61 -3.72
C PHE A 363 14.60 2.76 -4.56
N HIS A 364 14.63 2.31 -5.81
CA HIS A 364 13.54 2.47 -6.77
C HIS A 364 12.91 1.12 -7.08
N PHE A 365 11.73 0.86 -6.52
CA PHE A 365 10.94 -0.34 -6.79
C PHE A 365 10.18 -0.19 -8.11
N THR A 366 10.56 -0.97 -9.12
CA THR A 366 10.13 -0.80 -10.51
C THR A 366 8.99 -1.72 -10.92
N SER A 367 8.66 -2.73 -10.11
CA SER A 367 7.69 -3.77 -10.46
C SER A 367 6.33 -3.66 -9.80
N TRP A 368 6.05 -2.54 -9.11
CA TRP A 368 4.68 -2.27 -8.67
C TRP A 368 3.79 -2.00 -9.88
N PRO A 369 2.72 -2.77 -10.11
CA PRO A 369 1.88 -2.59 -11.28
C PRO A 369 1.12 -1.26 -11.27
N ASP A 370 0.84 -0.76 -12.46
CA ASP A 370 0.10 0.50 -12.68
C ASP A 370 -1.31 0.46 -12.06
N THR A 371 -1.93 -0.74 -12.00
CA THR A 371 -3.22 -1.00 -11.34
C THR A 371 -3.09 -2.08 -10.28
N GLY A 372 -3.67 -1.85 -9.10
CA GLY A 372 -3.73 -2.82 -8.02
C GLY A 372 -2.42 -2.99 -7.25
N VAL A 373 -2.10 -4.23 -6.90
CA VAL A 373 -0.93 -4.63 -6.09
C VAL A 373 -0.07 -5.68 -6.80
N PRO A 374 1.21 -5.84 -6.43
CA PRO A 374 2.03 -6.94 -6.93
C PRO A 374 1.35 -8.29 -6.72
N LYS A 375 1.45 -9.20 -7.71
CA LYS A 375 0.83 -10.54 -7.62
C LYS A 375 1.35 -11.33 -6.42
N THR A 376 2.62 -11.13 -6.08
CA THR A 376 3.27 -11.79 -4.95
C THR A 376 3.96 -10.74 -4.06
N PRO A 377 3.91 -10.88 -2.72
CA PRO A 377 4.59 -9.93 -1.83
C PRO A 377 6.11 -10.02 -1.79
N TRP A 378 6.70 -11.12 -2.30
CA TRP A 378 8.13 -11.41 -2.24
C TRP A 378 9.03 -10.26 -2.67
N SER A 379 8.76 -9.65 -3.83
CA SER A 379 9.61 -8.57 -4.35
C SER A 379 9.58 -7.32 -3.48
N LEU A 380 8.42 -6.99 -2.89
CA LEU A 380 8.31 -5.86 -1.97
C LEU A 380 9.04 -6.17 -0.64
N VAL A 381 8.94 -7.40 -0.14
CA VAL A 381 9.62 -7.83 1.09
C VAL A 381 11.13 -7.86 0.92
N ASP A 382 11.64 -8.42 -0.18
CA ASP A 382 13.08 -8.39 -0.51
C ASP A 382 13.59 -6.95 -0.62
N PHE A 383 12.81 -6.09 -1.29
CA PHE A 383 13.11 -4.68 -1.42
C PHE A 383 13.13 -3.95 -0.06
N GLU A 384 12.15 -4.21 0.82
CA GLU A 384 12.10 -3.66 2.18
C GLU A 384 13.31 -4.10 3.00
N GLN A 385 13.69 -5.38 2.96
CA GLN A 385 14.89 -5.88 3.63
C GLN A 385 16.16 -5.20 3.10
N ARG A 386 16.23 -4.93 1.79
CA ARG A 386 17.35 -4.21 1.18
C ARG A 386 17.41 -2.76 1.63
N VAL A 387 16.26 -2.10 1.83
CA VAL A 387 16.19 -0.75 2.43
C VAL A 387 16.61 -0.80 3.91
N ALA A 388 16.21 -1.81 4.66
CA ALA A 388 16.48 -1.96 6.09
C ALA A 388 17.93 -2.36 6.41
N ALA A 389 18.68 -2.90 5.44
CA ALA A 389 20.02 -3.47 5.64
C ALA A 389 21.06 -2.48 6.21
N GLU A 390 20.95 -1.18 5.92
CA GLU A 390 21.84 -0.13 6.43
C GLU A 390 21.05 0.78 7.39
N PRO A 391 21.10 0.63 8.73
CA PRO A 391 20.30 1.48 9.65
C PRO A 391 20.55 2.98 9.47
N THR A 392 19.53 3.81 9.73
CA THR A 392 19.66 5.27 9.69
C THR A 392 18.87 5.93 10.83
N GLU A 393 19.40 7.02 11.38
CA GLU A 393 18.71 7.90 12.33
C GLU A 393 18.05 9.11 11.63
N LYS A 394 18.30 9.27 10.33
CA LYS A 394 17.77 10.35 9.49
C LYS A 394 16.39 9.96 8.94
N PRO A 395 15.55 10.95 8.58
CA PRO A 395 14.27 10.65 7.97
C PRO A 395 14.42 9.90 6.64
N ILE A 396 13.66 8.82 6.47
CA ILE A 396 13.56 8.10 5.20
C ILE A 396 12.45 8.74 4.37
N VAL A 397 12.80 9.31 3.22
CA VAL A 397 11.79 9.83 2.28
C VAL A 397 11.20 8.67 1.51
N VAL A 398 9.89 8.50 1.57
CA VAL A 398 9.15 7.48 0.82
C VAL A 398 8.14 8.16 -0.08
N HIS A 399 8.18 7.87 -1.37
CA HIS A 399 7.26 8.47 -2.33
C HIS A 399 6.81 7.48 -3.42
N CYS A 400 5.66 7.79 -4.01
CA CYS A 400 5.17 7.16 -5.23
C CYS A 400 4.77 8.28 -6.19
N SER A 401 3.55 8.26 -6.73
CA SER A 401 3.02 9.39 -7.50
C SER A 401 2.35 10.42 -6.59
N ALA A 402 1.31 10.03 -5.84
CA ALA A 402 0.59 10.92 -4.91
C ALA A 402 1.18 10.94 -3.48
N GLY A 403 2.02 9.94 -3.15
CA GLY A 403 2.60 9.82 -1.82
C GLY A 403 1.64 9.30 -0.76
N VAL A 404 0.63 8.49 -1.13
CA VAL A 404 -0.39 7.99 -0.19
C VAL A 404 -0.66 6.48 -0.31
N GLY A 405 -0.85 5.96 -1.53
CA GLY A 405 -1.16 4.54 -1.76
C GLY A 405 0.03 3.61 -1.49
N ARG A 406 0.88 3.39 -2.51
CA ARG A 406 2.08 2.53 -2.41
C ARG A 406 3.01 2.97 -1.28
N THR A 407 3.19 4.29 -1.13
CA THR A 407 3.93 4.91 -0.02
C THR A 407 3.40 4.49 1.34
N GLY A 408 2.08 4.60 1.56
CA GLY A 408 1.47 4.17 2.81
C GLY A 408 1.59 2.67 3.05
N THR A 409 1.46 1.86 2.01
CA THR A 409 1.65 0.40 2.13
C THR A 409 3.07 0.04 2.55
N PHE A 410 4.10 0.69 1.97
CA PHE A 410 5.50 0.43 2.34
C PHE A 410 5.80 0.87 3.77
N ILE A 411 5.42 2.09 4.15
CA ILE A 411 5.64 2.59 5.53
C ILE A 411 4.89 1.71 6.53
N ALA A 412 3.65 1.31 6.21
CA ALA A 412 2.88 0.41 7.07
C ALA A 412 3.58 -0.95 7.24
N LEU A 413 4.18 -1.50 6.18
CA LEU A 413 4.94 -2.74 6.25
C LEU A 413 6.13 -2.60 7.22
N CYS A 414 6.93 -1.54 7.08
CA CYS A 414 8.02 -1.27 8.03
C CYS A 414 7.49 -1.18 9.47
N ASN A 415 6.41 -0.42 9.69
CA ASN A 415 5.84 -0.23 11.02
C ASN A 415 5.33 -1.53 11.65
N VAL A 416 4.56 -2.35 10.92
CA VAL A 416 4.06 -3.61 11.49
C VAL A 416 5.19 -4.61 11.71
N MET A 417 6.21 -4.64 10.85
CA MET A 417 7.37 -5.53 11.06
C MET A 417 8.22 -5.11 12.26
N SER A 418 8.43 -3.80 12.46
CA SER A 418 9.05 -3.27 13.67
C SER A 418 8.24 -3.60 14.92
N GLN A 419 6.90 -3.49 14.87
CA GLN A 419 6.01 -3.89 15.96
C GLN A 419 6.08 -5.40 16.26
N ALA A 420 6.15 -6.23 15.21
CA ALA A 420 6.27 -7.68 15.33
C ALA A 420 7.54 -8.05 16.09
N LYS A 421 8.66 -7.42 15.75
CA LYS A 421 9.96 -7.65 16.38
C LYS A 421 9.96 -7.28 17.87
N ASP A 422 9.29 -6.18 18.23
CA ASP A 422 9.26 -5.65 19.59
C ASP A 422 8.25 -6.39 20.50
N THR A 423 7.07 -6.72 19.99
CA THR A 423 5.93 -7.18 20.80
C THR A 423 5.52 -8.64 20.58
N GLY A 424 6.03 -9.29 19.53
CA GLY A 424 5.57 -10.63 19.12
C GLY A 424 4.23 -10.65 18.38
N GLY A 425 3.72 -9.49 17.98
CA GLY A 425 2.49 -9.35 17.19
C GLY A 425 2.39 -8.00 16.49
N MET A 426 1.29 -7.78 15.78
CA MET A 426 1.11 -6.65 14.86
C MET A 426 -0.32 -6.12 14.92
N ASP A 427 -0.48 -4.83 14.64
CA ASP A 427 -1.77 -4.18 14.56
C ASP A 427 -1.88 -3.34 13.27
N PHE A 428 -2.44 -3.95 12.23
CA PHE A 428 -2.59 -3.34 10.91
C PHE A 428 -3.60 -2.17 10.93
N PHE A 429 -4.68 -2.31 11.68
CA PHE A 429 -5.74 -1.31 11.75
C PHE A 429 -5.24 -0.06 12.46
N GLN A 430 -4.63 -0.20 13.64
CA GLN A 430 -4.07 0.93 14.38
C GLN A 430 -2.91 1.58 13.63
N THR A 431 -2.10 0.79 12.91
CA THR A 431 -1.07 1.34 12.03
C THR A 431 -1.70 2.23 10.97
N LEU A 432 -2.74 1.76 10.28
CA LEU A 432 -3.44 2.56 9.26
C LEU A 432 -4.09 3.83 9.82
N VAL A 433 -4.72 3.75 11.00
CA VAL A 433 -5.25 4.92 11.73
C VAL A 433 -4.17 5.97 11.94
N LYS A 434 -3.02 5.58 12.50
CA LYS A 434 -1.90 6.49 12.77
C LYS A 434 -1.40 7.14 11.49
N LEU A 435 -1.14 6.35 10.46
CA LEU A 435 -0.70 6.87 9.16
C LEU A 435 -1.69 7.87 8.57
N ARG A 436 -3.01 7.64 8.72
CA ARG A 436 -4.03 8.56 8.22
C ARG A 436 -4.18 9.83 9.03
N ASN A 437 -3.79 9.84 10.31
CA ASN A 437 -3.69 11.07 11.10
C ASN A 437 -2.50 11.94 10.66
N ASP A 438 -1.42 11.31 10.18
CA ASP A 438 -0.24 12.03 9.71
C ASP A 438 -0.39 12.52 8.27
N ARG A 439 -1.01 11.72 7.39
CA ARG A 439 -1.23 12.10 5.99
C ARG A 439 -2.52 11.49 5.46
N MET A 440 -3.30 12.27 4.72
CA MET A 440 -4.56 11.81 4.15
C MET A 440 -4.40 10.58 3.26
N LEU A 441 -5.42 9.71 3.24
CA LEU A 441 -5.57 8.59 2.31
C LEU A 441 -4.39 7.59 2.29
N MET A 442 -3.53 7.59 3.32
CA MET A 442 -2.47 6.60 3.46
C MET A 442 -3.09 5.21 3.39
N ILE A 443 -2.49 4.34 2.55
CA ILE A 443 -3.12 3.13 2.00
C ILE A 443 -4.47 3.47 1.34
N GLN A 444 -4.44 3.60 0.01
CA GLN A 444 -5.51 4.24 -0.74
C GLN A 444 -6.65 3.28 -1.10
N THR A 445 -6.39 1.98 -1.13
CA THR A 445 -7.36 0.95 -1.55
C THR A 445 -7.40 -0.21 -0.57
N GLU A 446 -8.53 -0.90 -0.52
CA GLU A 446 -8.71 -2.14 0.25
C GLU A 446 -7.74 -3.23 -0.22
N GLU A 447 -7.42 -3.27 -1.52
CA GLU A 447 -6.50 -4.27 -2.09
C GLU A 447 -5.07 -4.07 -1.55
N GLN A 448 -4.63 -2.81 -1.40
CA GLN A 448 -3.36 -2.48 -0.77
C GLN A 448 -3.35 -2.85 0.72
N TYR A 449 -4.48 -2.69 1.41
CA TYR A 449 -4.61 -3.04 2.82
C TYR A 449 -4.57 -4.56 3.06
N GLU A 450 -5.28 -5.34 2.23
CA GLU A 450 -5.18 -6.81 2.24
C GLU A 450 -3.77 -7.27 1.86
N PHE A 451 -3.16 -6.65 0.84
CA PHE A 451 -1.79 -6.95 0.41
C PHE A 451 -0.76 -6.72 1.50
N LEU A 452 -0.91 -5.67 2.32
CA LEU A 452 -0.05 -5.42 3.47
C LEU A 452 0.00 -6.62 4.44
N HIS A 453 -1.13 -7.26 4.72
CA HIS A 453 -1.17 -8.44 5.60
C HIS A 453 -0.42 -9.63 4.99
N ARG A 454 -0.60 -9.86 3.68
CA ARG A 454 0.13 -10.90 2.93
C ARG A 454 1.63 -10.60 2.90
N ALA A 455 2.03 -9.33 2.74
CA ALA A 455 3.42 -8.91 2.77
C ALA A 455 4.06 -9.13 4.14
N ALA A 456 3.37 -8.79 5.24
CA ALA A 456 3.85 -9.08 6.58
C ALA A 456 4.00 -10.59 6.83
N GLN A 457 3.07 -11.42 6.34
CA GLN A 457 3.19 -12.88 6.43
C GLN A 457 4.44 -13.39 5.71
N VAL A 458 4.68 -12.94 4.47
CA VAL A 458 5.87 -13.32 3.72
C VAL A 458 7.13 -12.82 4.43
N ALA A 459 7.16 -11.57 4.89
CA ALA A 459 8.29 -10.99 5.62
C ALA A 459 8.65 -11.83 6.86
N LEU A 460 7.66 -12.25 7.66
CA LEU A 460 7.88 -13.15 8.79
C LEU A 460 8.46 -14.50 8.36
N LEU A 461 7.94 -15.11 7.30
CA LEU A 461 8.47 -16.39 6.78
C LEU A 461 9.91 -16.27 6.26
N CYS A 462 10.32 -15.06 5.85
CA CYS A 462 11.66 -14.78 5.34
C CYS A 462 12.68 -14.42 6.42
N LEU A 463 12.25 -14.11 7.65
CA LEU A 463 13.16 -13.69 8.72
C LEU A 463 14.25 -14.75 8.94
N GLY A 464 15.52 -14.33 8.79
CA GLY A 464 16.69 -15.20 8.96
C GLY A 464 17.07 -16.06 7.76
N THR A 465 16.40 -15.93 6.61
CA THR A 465 16.74 -16.67 5.37
C THR A 465 17.60 -15.87 4.38
N THR A 466 17.68 -14.56 4.56
CA THR A 466 18.58 -13.70 3.78
C THR A 466 20.00 -13.76 4.34
N VAL A 467 20.88 -14.47 3.63
CA VAL A 467 22.32 -14.40 3.86
C VAL A 467 22.80 -13.08 3.24
N THR A 468 23.22 -12.13 4.07
CA THR A 468 23.88 -10.92 3.59
C THR A 468 25.23 -11.32 2.97
N ALA A 469 25.36 -11.10 1.66
CA ALA A 469 26.60 -11.34 0.92
C ALA A 469 27.68 -10.31 1.26
#